data_AF-F6HA10-F1
#
_entry.id   AF-F6HA10-F1
#
_cell.length_a   1.000
_cell.length_b   1.000
_cell.length_c   1.000
_cell.angle_alpha   90.00
_cell.angle_beta   90.00
_cell.angle_gamma   90.00
#
_symmetry.space_group_name_H-M   'P 1'
#
loop_
_entity.id
_entity.type
_entity.pdbx_description
1 polymer ?
#
loop_
_entity_poly.entity_id
_entity_poly.type
_entity_poly.pdbx_seq_one_letter_code
_entity_poly.pdbx_strand_id
1 'polypeptide(L)'
;MERVTPFLNLVNDPTIEHIITLRIALTTAEYLAYECGKHVLVILADMSSDADALYEVSAAREEVPGRRGYPGYMCADLATIYERAGAWTY
;
A
#
# COMPACT_ATOMS: atom_id res chain seq x y z
N MET A 1 18.16 14.34 4.14
CA MET A 1 17.14 13.35 4.53
C MET A 1 16.23 13.81 5.68
N GLU A 2 16.44 14.98 6.29
CA GLU A 2 15.76 15.41 7.52
C GLU A 2 14.22 15.57 7.45
N ARG A 3 13.62 15.52 6.25
CA ARG A 3 12.16 15.65 6.03
C ARG A 3 11.55 14.45 5.29
N VAL A 4 12.24 13.32 5.31
CA VAL A 4 11.83 12.09 4.62
C VAL A 4 11.69 10.99 5.66
N THR A 5 10.57 10.26 5.60
CA THR A 5 10.31 9.08 6.43
C THR A 5 10.27 7.85 5.52
N PRO A 6 11.40 7.14 5.32
CA PRO A 6 11.44 5.99 4.44
C PRO A 6 10.83 4.76 5.12
N PHE A 7 10.03 4.02 4.35
CA PHE A 7 9.59 2.67 4.68
C PHE A 7 10.18 1.75 3.62
N LEU A 8 11.11 0.89 4.03
CA LEU A 8 11.86 0.03 3.12
C LEU A 8 11.45 -1.41 3.40
N ASN A 9 11.01 -2.08 2.36
CA ASN A 9 10.78 -3.52 2.33
C ASN A 9 11.62 -4.07 1.17
N LEU A 10 12.47 -5.06 1.48
CA LEU A 10 13.42 -5.65 0.56
C LEU A 10 12.83 -6.92 -0.07
N VAL A 11 13.34 -7.29 -1.24
CA VAL A 11 12.87 -8.48 -1.99
C VAL A 11 12.97 -9.80 -1.20
N ASN A 12 13.83 -9.86 -0.19
CA ASN A 12 13.99 -11.05 0.66
C ASN A 12 13.07 -11.04 1.89
N ASP A 13 12.35 -9.95 2.13
CA ASP A 13 11.43 -9.84 3.25
C ASP A 13 10.14 -10.61 2.93
N PRO A 14 9.38 -11.06 3.95
CA PRO A 14 8.15 -11.81 3.73
C PRO A 14 7.12 -11.06 2.86
N THR A 15 6.46 -11.80 1.96
CA THR A 15 5.42 -11.29 1.06
C THR A 15 4.36 -10.43 1.76
N ILE A 16 3.94 -10.83 2.96
CA ILE A 16 2.93 -10.11 3.74
C ILE A 16 3.39 -8.70 4.16
N GLU A 17 4.69 -8.50 4.34
CA GLU A 17 5.25 -7.21 4.72
C GLU A 17 5.15 -6.19 3.59
N HIS A 18 5.18 -6.61 2.32
CA HIS A 18 4.93 -5.72 1.19
C HIS A 18 3.56 -5.04 1.33
N ILE A 19 2.51 -5.84 1.55
CA ILE A 19 1.12 -5.36 1.68
C ILE A 19 0.97 -4.42 2.89
N ILE A 20 1.58 -4.77 4.01
CA ILE A 20 1.43 -4.00 5.25
C ILE A 20 2.24 -2.69 5.20
N THR A 21 3.43 -2.71 4.58
CA THR A 21 4.33 -1.54 4.52
C THR A 21 3.65 -0.35 3.85
N LEU A 22 2.94 -0.57 2.74
CA LEU A 22 2.20 0.49 2.05
C LEU A 22 1.13 1.11 2.96
N ARG A 23 0.41 0.28 3.71
CA ARG A 23 -0.65 0.73 4.62
C ARG A 23 -0.09 1.55 5.78
N ILE A 24 1.05 1.15 6.35
CA ILE A 24 1.75 1.89 7.42
C ILE A 24 2.27 3.23 6.90
N ALA A 25 2.88 3.25 5.72
CA ALA A 25 3.40 4.47 5.10
C ALA A 25 2.28 5.50 4.90
N LEU A 26 1.13 5.06 4.39
CA LEU A 26 -0.04 5.92 4.20
C LEU A 26 -0.64 6.39 5.53
N THR A 27 -0.72 5.54 6.56
CA THR A 27 -1.20 5.98 7.88
C THR A 27 -0.28 7.03 8.49
N THR A 28 1.03 6.89 8.28
CA THR A 28 2.00 7.90 8.70
C THR A 28 1.82 9.20 7.91
N ALA A 29 1.55 9.11 6.60
CA ALA A 29 1.31 10.27 5.75
C ALA A 29 0.03 11.03 6.16
N GLU A 30 -1.06 10.32 6.43
CA GLU A 30 -2.32 10.91 6.93
C GLU A 30 -2.12 11.60 8.27
N TYR A 31 -1.39 10.98 9.20
CA TYR A 31 -1.06 11.61 10.47
C TYR A 31 -0.27 12.90 10.28
N LEU A 32 0.75 12.88 9.43
CA LEU A 32 1.55 14.08 9.13
C LEU A 32 0.73 15.17 8.42
N ALA A 33 -0.21 14.79 7.57
CA ALA A 33 -1.05 15.72 6.83
C ALA A 33 -2.15 16.33 7.70
N TYR A 34 -2.95 15.50 8.37
CA TYR A 34 -4.17 15.91 9.05
C TYR A 34 -3.95 16.34 10.49
N GLU A 35 -3.08 15.65 11.23
CA GLU A 35 -2.84 15.97 12.65
C GLU A 35 -1.70 16.98 12.81
N CYS A 36 -0.68 16.91 11.95
CA CYS A 36 0.48 17.82 12.02
C CYS A 36 0.41 18.99 11.01
N GLY A 37 -0.62 19.04 10.16
CA GLY A 37 -0.85 20.14 9.20
C GLY A 37 0.24 20.28 8.13
N LYS A 38 0.93 19.20 7.75
CA LYS A 38 2.01 19.24 6.75
C LYS A 38 1.49 18.93 5.34
N HIS A 39 2.10 19.53 4.33
CA HIS A 39 1.94 19.03 2.96
C HIS A 39 2.83 17.80 2.77
N VAL A 40 2.20 16.67 2.47
CA VAL A 40 2.88 15.38 2.35
C VAL A 40 2.81 14.88 0.92
N LEU A 41 3.95 14.44 0.39
CA LEU A 41 4.05 13.67 -0.85
C LEU A 41 4.37 12.22 -0.48
N VAL A 42 3.54 11.29 -0.94
CA VAL A 42 3.77 9.86 -0.79
C VAL A 42 4.24 9.29 -2.12
N ILE A 43 5.34 8.54 -2.08
CA ILE A 43 5.87 7.79 -3.22
C ILE A 43 5.82 6.32 -2.83
N LEU A 44 5.04 5.54 -3.56
CA LEU A 44 4.93 4.08 -3.38
C LEU A 44 5.66 3.41 -4.53
N ALA A 45 6.63 2.55 -4.22
CA ALA A 45 7.37 1.75 -5.19
C ALA A 45 7.78 0.41 -4.55
N ASP A 46 7.53 -0.75 -5.15
CA ASP A 46 6.87 -1.01 -6.44
C ASP A 46 5.46 -1.63 -6.26
N MET A 47 4.44 -1.03 -6.87
CA MET A 47 3.05 -1.50 -6.85
C MET A 47 2.85 -2.83 -7.60
N SER A 48 3.76 -3.18 -8.52
CA SER A 48 3.75 -4.52 -9.14
C SER A 48 4.13 -5.61 -8.14
N SER A 49 5.12 -5.34 -7.27
CA SER A 49 5.49 -6.26 -6.20
C SER A 49 4.37 -6.43 -5.16
N ASP A 50 3.62 -5.37 -4.88
CA ASP A 50 2.45 -5.41 -4.00
C ASP A 50 1.32 -6.27 -4.62
N ALA A 51 1.06 -6.13 -5.92
CA ALA A 51 0.09 -6.96 -6.63
C ALA A 51 0.46 -8.44 -6.61
N ASP A 52 1.73 -8.77 -6.86
CA ASP A 52 2.22 -10.15 -6.83
C ASP A 52 2.18 -10.72 -5.41
N ALA A 53 2.44 -9.89 -4.39
CA ALA A 53 2.28 -10.28 -3.00
C ALA A 53 0.82 -10.60 -2.66
N LEU A 54 -0.13 -9.81 -3.17
CA LEU A 54 -1.56 -10.07 -3.01
C LEU A 54 -1.99 -11.36 -3.72
N TYR A 55 -1.40 -11.65 -4.88
CA TYR A 55 -1.60 -12.91 -5.59
C TYR A 55 -1.11 -14.11 -4.78
N GLU A 56 0.12 -14.06 -4.26
CA GLU A 56 0.68 -15.14 -3.45
C GLU A 56 -0.14 -15.41 -2.19
N VAL A 57 -0.59 -14.36 -1.50
CA VAL A 57 -1.44 -14.49 -0.31
C VAL A 57 -2.80 -15.11 -0.66
N SER A 58 -3.42 -14.68 -1.76
CA SER A 58 -4.70 -15.24 -2.23
C SER A 58 -4.56 -16.71 -2.61
N ALA A 59 -3.48 -17.08 -3.32
CA ALA A 59 -3.18 -18.45 -3.70
C ALA A 59 -2.90 -19.34 -2.48
N ALA A 60 -2.14 -18.85 -1.49
CA ALA A 60 -1.87 -19.57 -0.25
C ALA A 60 -3.13 -19.81 0.60
N ARG A 61 -4.16 -18.98 0.43
CA ARG A 61 -5.48 -19.12 1.08
C ARG A 61 -6.46 -19.99 0.28
N GLU A 62 -6.04 -20.54 -0.86
CA GLU A 62 -6.89 -21.30 -1.77
C GLU A 62 -8.15 -20.53 -2.22
N GLU A 63 -8.04 -19.21 -2.34
CA GLU A 63 -9.13 -18.37 -2.83
C GLU A 63 -9.39 -18.61 -4.32
N VAL A 64 -10.64 -18.43 -4.75
CA VAL A 64 -11.01 -18.59 -6.17
C VAL A 64 -10.34 -17.47 -6.99
N PRO A 65 -9.48 -17.81 -7.98
CA PRO A 65 -8.75 -16.80 -8.72
C PRO A 65 -9.67 -15.99 -9.63
N GLY A 66 -9.37 -14.70 -9.76
CA GLY A 66 -10.00 -13.79 -10.70
C GLY A 66 -9.27 -13.74 -12.04
N ARG A 67 -9.31 -12.57 -12.68
CA ARG A 67 -8.70 -12.36 -13.99
C ARG A 67 -7.17 -12.45 -13.89
N ARG A 68 -6.55 -13.24 -14.78
CA ARG A 68 -5.08 -13.47 -14.83
C ARG A 68 -4.49 -14.05 -13.53
N GLY A 69 -5.29 -14.70 -12.69
CA GLY A 69 -4.83 -15.32 -11.45
C GLY A 69 -4.93 -14.42 -10.22
N TYR A 70 -4.96 -13.10 -10.38
CA TYR A 70 -5.11 -12.15 -9.27
C TYR A 70 -6.47 -12.30 -8.57
N PRO A 71 -6.55 -11.95 -7.27
CA PRO A 71 -7.81 -12.01 -6.53
C PRO A 71 -8.90 -11.14 -7.16
N GLY A 72 -10.14 -11.58 -7.09
CA GLY A 72 -11.29 -10.82 -7.62
C GLY A 72 -11.47 -9.43 -7.00
N TYR A 73 -10.90 -9.20 -5.81
CA TYR A 73 -10.94 -7.94 -5.09
C TYR A 73 -9.72 -7.03 -5.35
N MET A 74 -8.83 -7.34 -6.28
CA MET A 74 -7.62 -6.55 -6.55
C MET A 74 -7.90 -5.05 -6.77
N CYS A 75 -8.92 -4.70 -7.56
CA CYS A 75 -9.28 -3.29 -7.77
C CYS A 75 -9.75 -2.61 -6.49
N ALA A 76 -10.50 -3.32 -5.64
CA ALA A 76 -10.98 -2.78 -4.38
C ALA A 76 -9.84 -2.61 -3.38
N ASP A 77 -8.89 -3.55 -3.34
CA ASP A 77 -7.70 -3.46 -2.49
C ASP A 77 -6.82 -2.26 -2.87
N LEU A 78 -6.53 -2.09 -4.17
CA LEU A 78 -5.82 -0.91 -4.68
C LEU A 78 -6.57 0.40 -4.40
N ALA A 79 -7.90 0.40 -4.49
CA ALA A 79 -8.70 1.57 -4.12
C ALA A 79 -8.50 1.94 -2.65
N THR A 80 -8.34 0.96 -1.74
CA THR A 80 -8.04 1.24 -0.32
C THR A 80 -6.69 1.94 -0.09
N ILE A 81 -5.80 1.89 -1.07
CA ILE A 81 -4.49 2.57 -1.05
C ILE A 81 -4.64 3.95 -1.68
N TYR A 82 -5.16 4.04 -2.91
CA TYR A 82 -5.18 5.29 -3.67
C TYR A 82 -6.21 6.32 -3.20
N GLU A 83 -7.38 5.88 -2.73
CA GLU A 83 -8.45 6.79 -2.29
C GLU A 83 -8.15 7.51 -0.96
N ARG A 84 -7.02 7.17 -0.31
CA ARG A 84 -6.53 7.86 0.89
C ARG A 84 -5.87 9.21 0.57
N ALA A 85 -5.57 9.46 -0.71
CA ALA A 85 -5.04 10.74 -1.15
C ALA A 85 -6.17 11.78 -1.24
N GLY A 86 -5.96 12.95 -0.63
CA GLY A 86 -6.92 14.04 -0.69
C GLY A 86 -6.46 15.24 0.09
N ALA A 87 -7.17 16.35 -0.10
CA ALA A 87 -7.07 17.52 0.74
C ALA A 87 -8.40 17.70 1.47
N TRP A 88 -8.35 17.97 2.77
CA TRP A 88 -9.51 18.46 3.49
C TRP A 88 -9.70 19.93 3.13
N THR A 89 -10.76 20.22 2.39
CA THR A 89 -11.18 21.59 2.11
C THR A 89 -12.04 22.07 3.28
N TYR A 90 -11.58 23.11 3.98
CA TYR A 90 -12.44 24.02 4.75
C TYR A 90 -12.45 25.37 4.05
#